data_AF-A0A9D6E4G7-F1
#
_entry.id   AF-A0A9D6E4G7-F1
#
_cell.length_a   1.000
_cell.length_b   1.000
_cell.length_c   1.000
_cell.angle_alpha   90.00
_cell.angle_beta   90.00
_cell.angle_gamma   90.00
#
_symmetry.space_group_name_H-M   'P 1'
#
loop_
_entity.id
_entity.type
_entity.pdbx_description
1 polymer ?
#
loop_
_entity_poly.entity_id
_entity_poly.type
_entity_poly.pdbx_seq_one_letter_code
_entity_poly.pdbx_strand_id
1 'polypeptide(L)'
;MVLLKAINLTKKIPLLPRFNQPTLTADDVKPAREYITAYWPKLTRYNPKDTDSLVGLPKPYLVPAYEEGHEFDFNELYYWDSYFMVQGLLDGQHKELVLGILEDLFSLFKRYGIVPNASRTYLTGRSQPPLLTSFILDVFAA
;
A
#
# COMPACT_ATOMS: atom_id res chain seq x y z
N MET A 1 -33.96 2.56 -12.90
CA MET A 1 -34.55 2.10 -11.62
C MET A 1 -33.53 1.87 -10.49
N VAL A 2 -32.26 1.56 -10.79
CA VAL A 2 -31.20 1.34 -9.78
C VAL A 2 -30.65 2.65 -9.18
N LEU A 3 -30.49 3.70 -9.99
CA LEU A 3 -29.94 5.00 -9.56
C LEU A 3 -30.81 5.71 -8.49
N LEU A 4 -32.14 5.68 -8.67
CA LEU A 4 -33.11 6.26 -7.72
C LEU A 4 -33.14 5.52 -6.37
N LYS A 5 -32.87 4.21 -6.36
CA LYS A 5 -32.74 3.42 -5.12
C LYS A 5 -31.46 3.78 -4.35
N ALA A 6 -30.35 4.03 -5.04
CA ALA A 6 -29.09 4.42 -4.41
C ALA A 6 -29.16 5.82 -3.75
N ILE A 7 -29.80 6.79 -4.42
CA ILE A 7 -30.01 8.15 -3.86
C ILE A 7 -30.93 8.14 -2.63
N ASN A 8 -31.91 7.24 -2.60
CA ASN A 8 -32.78 7.09 -1.43
C ASN A 8 -32.12 6.33 -0.27
N LEU A 9 -31.07 5.53 -0.53
CA LEU A 9 -30.29 4.89 0.53
C LEU A 9 -29.42 5.91 1.26
N THR A 10 -28.73 6.81 0.55
CA THR A 10 -27.89 7.83 1.17
C THR A 10 -28.67 8.83 2.02
N LYS A 11 -29.95 9.08 1.70
CA LYS A 11 -30.85 9.89 2.53
C LYS A 11 -31.39 9.16 3.77
N LYS A 12 -31.36 7.83 3.79
CA LYS A 12 -31.87 6.98 4.89
C LYS A 12 -30.77 6.49 5.85
N ILE A 13 -29.51 6.59 5.45
CA ILE A 13 -28.39 6.36 6.36
C ILE A 13 -28.33 7.60 7.26
N PRO A 14 -28.65 7.49 8.57
CA PRO A 14 -28.37 8.59 9.47
C PRO A 14 -26.89 8.90 9.32
N LEU A 15 -26.55 10.15 8.99
CA LEU A 15 -25.19 10.63 9.12
C LEU A 15 -24.77 10.21 10.53
N LEU A 16 -23.75 9.34 10.63
CA LEU A 16 -23.19 8.96 11.92
C LEU A 16 -23.04 10.26 12.71
N PRO A 17 -23.49 10.31 13.98
CA PRO A 17 -23.33 11.51 14.77
C PRO A 17 -21.87 11.92 14.61
N ARG A 18 -21.65 13.17 14.17
CA ARG A 18 -20.30 13.72 14.17
C ARG A 18 -19.86 13.66 15.62
N PHE A 19 -19.13 12.61 15.96
CA PHE A 19 -18.46 12.54 17.24
C PHE A 19 -17.66 13.83 17.31
N ASN A 20 -17.86 14.60 18.37
CA ASN A 20 -17.06 15.78 18.64
C ASN A 20 -15.66 15.26 18.99
N GLN A 21 -14.91 14.84 17.98
CA GLN A 21 -13.59 14.28 18.12
C GLN A 21 -12.69 15.43 18.58
N PRO A 22 -11.97 15.27 19.70
CA PRO A 22 -11.02 16.30 20.11
C PRO A 22 -10.03 16.55 18.98
N THR A 23 -9.72 17.82 18.72
CA THR A 23 -8.65 18.18 17.79
C THR A 23 -7.33 17.65 18.36
N LEU A 24 -6.72 16.68 17.68
CA LEU A 24 -5.45 16.10 18.09
C LEU A 24 -4.31 17.08 17.83
N THR A 25 -3.44 17.25 18.81
CA THR A 25 -2.16 17.97 18.70
C THR A 25 -1.05 17.04 18.19
N ALA A 26 0.11 17.61 17.86
CA ALA A 26 1.28 16.82 17.48
C ALA A 26 1.77 15.87 18.59
N ASP A 27 1.64 16.29 19.85
CA ASP A 27 2.03 15.49 21.01
C ASP A 27 1.06 14.32 21.24
N ASP A 28 -0.24 14.53 20.99
CA ASP A 28 -1.26 13.48 21.13
C ASP A 28 -1.00 12.28 20.19
N VAL A 29 -0.42 12.54 19.01
CA VAL A 29 -0.12 11.52 17.99
C VAL A 29 1.32 11.02 18.01
N LYS A 30 2.18 11.59 18.87
CA LYS A 30 3.61 11.24 18.94
C LYS A 30 3.84 9.74 19.18
N PRO A 31 3.17 9.07 20.15
CA PRO A 31 3.38 7.63 20.37
C PRO A 31 3.02 6.78 19.15
N ALA A 32 1.96 7.15 18.42
CA ALA A 32 1.55 6.44 17.21
C ALA A 32 2.58 6.62 16.08
N ARG A 33 3.12 7.84 15.90
CA ARG A 33 4.16 8.10 14.91
C ARG A 33 5.45 7.34 15.23
N GLU A 34 5.89 7.34 16.48
CA GLU A 34 7.07 6.59 16.91
C GLU A 34 6.90 5.09 16.68
N TYR A 35 5.72 4.55 16.99
CA TYR A 35 5.39 3.15 16.67
C TYR A 35 5.48 2.88 15.16
N ILE A 36 4.82 3.70 14.32
CA ILE A 36 4.82 3.55 12.86
C ILE A 36 6.25 3.60 12.31
N THR A 37 7.04 4.60 12.72
CA THR A 37 8.44 4.75 12.30
C THR A 37 9.28 3.52 12.65
N ALA A 38 9.11 2.98 13.85
CA ALA A 38 9.81 1.77 14.28
C ALA A 38 9.32 0.49 13.59
N TYR A 39 8.13 0.53 12.98
CA TYR A 39 7.50 -0.64 12.38
C TYR A 39 7.83 -0.79 10.88
N TRP A 40 8.12 0.29 10.15
CA TRP A 40 8.48 0.22 8.73
C TRP A 40 9.58 -0.80 8.39
N PRO A 41 10.69 -0.91 9.15
CA PRO A 41 11.72 -1.90 8.86
C PRO A 41 11.22 -3.35 8.92
N LYS A 42 10.18 -3.63 9.73
CA LYS A 42 9.58 -4.97 9.84
C LYS A 42 8.73 -5.34 8.64
N LEU A 43 8.24 -4.34 7.90
CA LEU A 43 7.44 -4.50 6.69
C LEU A 43 8.29 -4.57 5.43
N THR A 44 9.60 -4.30 5.51
CA THR A 44 10.47 -4.36 4.34
C THR A 44 10.83 -5.80 3.99
N ARG A 45 10.78 -6.14 2.70
CA ARG A 45 11.27 -7.40 2.12
C ARG A 45 12.19 -7.11 0.96
N TYR A 46 13.06 -8.06 0.64
CA TYR A 46 13.88 -8.04 -0.56
C TYR A 46 14.08 -9.47 -1.06
N ASN A 47 13.42 -9.78 -2.18
CA ASN A 47 13.42 -11.11 -2.79
C ASN A 47 13.66 -10.96 -4.30
N PRO A 48 14.93 -10.91 -4.76
CA PRO A 48 15.26 -10.65 -6.17
C PRO A 48 15.05 -11.85 -7.11
N LYS A 49 14.72 -13.02 -6.57
CA LYS A 49 14.55 -14.26 -7.33
C LYS A 49 13.16 -14.82 -7.10
N ASP A 50 12.58 -15.38 -8.15
CA ASP A 50 11.34 -16.15 -8.03
C ASP A 50 11.55 -17.34 -7.08
N THR A 51 10.60 -17.57 -6.18
CA THR A 51 10.61 -18.71 -5.24
C THR A 51 9.20 -19.26 -5.11
N ASP A 52 8.98 -20.52 -5.47
CA ASP A 52 7.65 -21.15 -5.54
C ASP A 52 6.63 -20.27 -6.29
N SER A 53 5.68 -19.69 -5.56
CA SER A 53 4.67 -18.78 -6.10
C SER A 53 5.08 -17.31 -6.01
N LEU A 54 6.12 -16.96 -5.25
CA LEU A 54 6.59 -15.58 -5.07
C LEU A 54 7.36 -15.13 -6.32
N VAL A 55 6.92 -14.00 -6.87
CA VAL A 55 7.57 -13.33 -7.99
C VAL A 55 8.70 -12.45 -7.45
N GLY A 56 9.91 -12.65 -7.97
CA GLY A 56 11.09 -11.88 -7.61
C GLY A 56 11.00 -10.44 -8.11
N LEU A 57 11.46 -9.50 -7.28
CA LEU A 57 11.45 -8.06 -7.54
C LEU A 57 12.85 -7.46 -7.38
N PRO A 58 13.29 -6.58 -8.29
CA PRO A 58 14.65 -6.07 -8.32
C PRO A 58 15.01 -5.14 -7.14
N LYS A 59 14.04 -4.57 -6.43
CA LYS A 59 14.27 -3.62 -5.33
C LYS A 59 13.66 -4.10 -4.01
N PRO A 60 14.06 -3.49 -2.87
CA PRO A 60 13.34 -3.66 -1.62
C PRO A 60 11.94 -3.05 -1.72
N TYR A 61 10.97 -3.70 -1.09
CA TYR A 61 9.56 -3.29 -1.08
C TYR A 61 8.92 -3.51 0.29
N LEU A 62 7.71 -2.97 0.45
CA LEU A 62 6.92 -3.13 1.67
C LEU A 62 5.84 -4.20 1.51
N VAL A 63 5.53 -4.89 2.60
CA VAL A 63 4.39 -5.81 2.72
C VAL A 63 3.33 -5.24 3.68
N PRO A 64 2.04 -5.59 3.53
CA PRO A 64 0.96 -4.93 4.27
C PRO A 64 1.01 -5.15 5.79
N ALA A 65 1.55 -6.29 6.23
CA ALA A 65 1.61 -6.65 7.64
C ALA A 65 2.79 -7.58 7.93
N TYR A 66 3.21 -7.58 9.20
CA TYR A 66 4.18 -8.50 9.75
C TYR A 66 3.72 -8.90 11.15
N GLU A 67 3.73 -10.19 11.47
CA GLU A 67 3.40 -10.65 12.82
C GLU A 67 4.46 -11.63 13.29
N GLU A 68 5.09 -11.31 14.43
CA GLU A 68 6.17 -12.11 14.98
C GLU A 68 5.62 -13.45 15.49
N GLY A 69 6.17 -14.56 15.00
CA GLY A 69 5.76 -15.91 15.42
C GLY A 69 4.48 -16.44 14.76
N HIS A 70 3.93 -15.74 13.77
CA HIS A 70 2.82 -16.26 12.95
C HIS A 70 3.34 -17.07 11.76
N GLU A 71 2.65 -18.17 11.44
CA GLU A 71 2.97 -19.02 10.28
C GLU A 71 2.68 -18.33 8.94
N PHE A 72 1.81 -17.32 8.95
CA PHE A 72 1.41 -16.57 7.78
C PHE A 72 2.16 -15.24 7.70
N ASP A 73 3.25 -15.21 6.92
CA ASP A 73 4.00 -13.99 6.67
C ASP A 73 3.76 -13.47 5.25
N PHE A 74 3.39 -12.19 5.16
CA PHE A 74 3.27 -11.52 3.88
C PHE A 74 4.68 -11.35 3.31
N ASN A 75 4.90 -11.90 2.13
CA ASN A 75 6.19 -11.82 1.45
C ASN A 75 6.10 -11.19 0.07
N GLU A 76 4.89 -10.80 -0.35
CA GLU A 76 4.59 -10.26 -1.65
C GLU A 76 4.23 -8.77 -1.60
N LEU A 77 4.64 -8.03 -2.62
CA LEU A 77 4.24 -6.64 -2.84
C LEU A 77 2.78 -6.61 -3.28
N TYR A 78 1.93 -5.84 -2.61
CA TYR A 78 0.54 -5.58 -3.02
C TYR A 78 0.42 -4.20 -3.69
N TYR A 79 -0.27 -4.13 -4.82
CA TYR A 79 -0.25 -2.94 -5.68
C TYR A 79 -0.85 -1.70 -5.01
N TRP A 80 -2.15 -1.70 -4.67
CA TRP A 80 -2.79 -0.49 -4.11
C TRP A 80 -2.32 -0.18 -2.68
N ASP A 81 -1.96 -1.19 -1.88
CA ASP A 81 -1.42 -1.04 -0.53
C ASP A 81 -0.11 -0.26 -0.62
N SER A 82 0.76 -0.61 -1.58
CA SER A 82 2.02 0.10 -1.80
C SER A 82 1.81 1.59 -1.98
N TYR A 83 0.78 2.03 -2.72
CA TYR A 83 0.48 3.46 -2.88
C TYR A 83 0.19 4.14 -1.54
N PHE A 84 -0.70 3.58 -0.71
CA PHE A 84 -1.05 4.20 0.57
C PHE A 84 0.08 4.14 1.59
N MET A 85 0.89 3.07 1.56
CA MET A 85 2.06 2.95 2.43
C MET A 85 3.11 4.00 2.12
N VAL A 86 3.41 4.24 0.84
CA VAL A 86 4.44 5.21 0.46
C VAL A 86 4.04 6.66 0.76
N GLN A 87 2.75 6.98 0.83
CA GLN A 87 2.31 8.32 1.26
C GLN A 87 2.83 8.68 2.66
N GLY A 88 3.02 7.70 3.54
CA GLY A 88 3.63 7.88 4.86
C GLY A 88 5.16 7.99 4.85
N LEU A 89 5.79 7.84 3.69
CA LEU A 89 7.23 7.75 3.47
C LEU A 89 7.73 8.71 2.37
N LEU A 90 6.90 9.67 1.92
CA LEU A 90 7.30 10.72 0.98
C LEU A 90 8.17 11.77 1.67
N ASP A 91 9.37 11.37 2.06
CA ASP A 91 10.40 12.21 2.66
C ASP A 91 11.78 11.94 2.03
N GLY A 92 12.75 12.78 2.36
CA GLY A 92 14.12 12.63 1.84
C GLY A 92 14.85 11.39 2.36
N GLN A 93 14.45 10.85 3.52
CA GLN A 93 15.10 9.69 4.14
C GLN A 93 14.72 8.38 3.43
N HIS A 94 13.48 8.25 2.98
CA HIS A 94 12.95 7.02 2.39
C HIS A 94 12.87 7.06 0.85
N LYS A 95 13.37 8.12 0.22
CA LYS A 95 13.34 8.34 -1.24
C LYS A 95 13.76 7.11 -2.05
N GLU A 96 14.87 6.46 -1.70
CA GLU A 96 15.38 5.29 -2.42
C GLU A 96 14.42 4.09 -2.33
N LEU A 97 13.79 3.87 -1.17
CA LEU A 97 12.80 2.80 -0.99
C LEU A 97 11.55 3.09 -1.82
N VAL A 98 11.04 4.32 -1.78
CA VAL A 98 9.84 4.72 -2.53
C VAL A 98 10.06 4.59 -4.04
N LEU A 99 11.20 5.07 -4.55
CA LEU A 99 11.58 4.90 -5.96
C LEU A 99 11.74 3.41 -6.32
N GLY A 100 12.32 2.62 -5.41
CA GLY A 100 12.47 1.18 -5.59
C GLY A 100 11.12 0.45 -5.73
N ILE A 101 10.15 0.76 -4.88
CA ILE A 101 8.79 0.21 -4.95
C ILE A 101 8.14 0.58 -6.29
N LEU A 102 8.30 1.83 -6.74
CA LEU A 102 7.77 2.26 -8.03
C LEU A 102 8.44 1.51 -9.21
N GLU A 103 9.75 1.31 -9.16
CA GLU A 103 10.49 0.48 -10.13
C GLU A 103 10.00 -0.97 -10.13
N ASP A 104 9.70 -1.55 -8.97
CA ASP A 104 9.14 -2.90 -8.85
C ASP A 104 7.76 -3.00 -9.50
N LEU A 105 6.88 -2.01 -9.30
CA LEU A 105 5.57 -1.96 -9.98
C LEU A 105 5.73 -1.91 -11.51
N PHE A 106 6.69 -1.14 -12.02
CA PHE A 106 7.02 -1.14 -13.45
C PHE A 106 7.58 -2.47 -13.92
N SER A 107 8.39 -3.16 -13.10
CA SER A 107 8.92 -4.48 -13.43
C SER A 107 7.81 -5.51 -13.62
N LEU A 108 6.80 -5.49 -12.73
CA LEU A 108 5.62 -6.34 -12.82
C LEU A 108 4.79 -6.01 -14.07
N PHE A 109 4.56 -4.72 -14.33
CA PHE A 109 3.85 -4.27 -15.53
C PHE A 109 4.56 -4.73 -16.82
N LYS A 110 5.90 -4.61 -16.88
CA LYS A 110 6.69 -5.09 -18.02
C LYS A 110 6.61 -6.61 -18.18
N ARG A 111 6.59 -7.37 -17.08
CA ARG A 111 6.58 -8.84 -17.09
C ARG A 111 5.22 -9.43 -17.49
N TYR A 112 4.12 -8.82 -17.04
CA TYR A 112 2.78 -9.40 -17.15
C TYR A 112 1.80 -8.58 -18.00
N GLY A 113 2.19 -7.38 -18.45
CA GLY A 113 1.29 -6.45 -19.17
C GLY A 113 0.25 -5.76 -18.28
N ILE A 114 0.21 -6.12 -16.99
CA ILE A 114 -0.59 -5.50 -15.95
C ILE A 114 0.24 -5.41 -14.67
N VAL A 115 -0.13 -4.51 -13.76
CA VAL A 115 0.33 -4.61 -12.37
C VAL A 115 -0.59 -5.62 -11.66
N PRO A 116 -0.11 -6.78 -11.22
CA PRO A 116 -0.94 -7.78 -10.59
C PRO A 116 -1.39 -7.34 -9.19
N ASN A 117 -2.38 -8.02 -8.63
CA ASN A 117 -2.88 -7.72 -7.28
C ASN A 117 -1.75 -7.81 -6.23
N ALA A 118 -0.95 -8.87 -6.29
CA ALA A 118 0.31 -8.93 -5.56
C ALA A 118 1.36 -9.72 -6.36
N SER A 119 2.63 -9.68 -5.92
CA SER A 119 3.76 -10.38 -6.55
C SER A 119 3.74 -11.91 -6.31
N ARG A 120 2.60 -12.55 -6.57
CA ARG A 120 2.41 -14.01 -6.56
C ARG A 120 1.91 -14.49 -7.91
N THR A 121 2.42 -15.61 -8.40
CA THR A 121 2.08 -16.15 -9.73
C THR A 121 0.57 -16.38 -9.91
N TYR A 122 -0.11 -16.89 -8.88
CA TYR A 122 -1.58 -17.10 -8.90
C TYR A 122 -2.41 -15.81 -8.82
N LEU A 123 -1.77 -14.64 -8.65
CA LEU A 123 -2.41 -13.32 -8.65
C LEU A 123 -2.16 -12.53 -9.95
N THR A 124 -1.40 -13.09 -10.89
CA THR A 124 -1.02 -12.41 -12.15
C THR A 124 -2.15 -12.24 -13.15
N GLY A 125 -3.29 -12.92 -12.96
CA GLY A 125 -4.48 -12.78 -13.81
C GLY A 125 -5.45 -11.66 -13.39
N ARG A 126 -5.16 -10.93 -12.31
CA ARG A 126 -6.02 -9.84 -11.80
C ARG A 126 -5.19 -8.70 -11.23
N SER A 127 -5.74 -7.48 -11.28
CA SER A 127 -5.11 -6.28 -10.73
C SER A 127 -5.84 -5.79 -9.46
N GLN A 128 -5.46 -4.61 -8.97
CA GLN A 128 -6.08 -3.83 -7.91
C GLN A 128 -6.38 -2.41 -8.43
N PRO A 129 -7.06 -1.53 -7.68
CA PRO A 129 -7.34 -0.17 -8.14
C PRO A 129 -6.11 0.53 -8.75
N PRO A 130 -6.21 1.10 -9.96
CA PRO A 130 -5.06 1.56 -10.71
C PRO A 130 -4.56 2.91 -10.19
N LEU A 131 -3.55 2.88 -9.32
CA LEU A 131 -2.98 4.07 -8.67
C LEU A 131 -1.56 4.43 -9.16
N LEU A 132 -1.02 3.71 -10.16
CA LEU A 132 0.35 3.90 -10.64
C LEU A 132 0.63 5.32 -11.14
N THR A 133 -0.30 5.96 -11.85
CA THR A 133 -0.09 7.35 -12.32
C THR A 133 -0.10 8.35 -11.17
N SER A 134 -0.98 8.17 -10.18
CA SER A 134 -0.98 9.01 -8.97
C SER A 134 0.32 8.84 -8.20
N PHE A 135 0.78 7.59 -8.03
CA PHE A 135 2.06 7.30 -7.39
C PHE A 135 3.22 8.04 -8.10
N ILE A 136 3.32 7.92 -9.43
CA ILE A 136 4.37 8.62 -10.21
C ILE A 136 4.33 10.14 -9.97
N LEU A 137 3.14 10.74 -10.01
CA LEU A 137 2.96 12.18 -9.85
C LEU A 137 3.33 12.64 -8.43
N ASP A 138 2.92 11.90 -7.40
CA ASP A 138 3.23 12.22 -6.01
C ASP A 138 4.73 12.12 -5.74
N VAL A 139 5.40 11.08 -6.26
CA VAL A 139 6.86 10.93 -6.16
C VAL A 139 7.63 12.01 -6.92
N PHE A 140 7.10 12.46 -8.06
CA PHE A 140 7.70 13.55 -8.81
C PHE A 140 7.58 14.91 -8.09
N ALA A 141 6.52 15.09 -7.30
CA ALA A 141 6.25 16.33 -6.58
C ALA A 141 6.91 16.42 -5.19
N ALA A 142 7.30 15.28 -4.60
CA ALA A 142 7.96 15.18 -3.30
C ALA A 142 9.46 15.54 -3.35
#